data_AF-A0A3A9ST98-F1
#
_entry.id   AF-A0A3A9ST98-F1
#
_cell.length_a   1.000
_cell.length_b   1.000
_cell.length_c   1.000
_cell.angle_alpha   90.00
_cell.angle_beta   90.00
_cell.angle_gamma   90.00
#
_symmetry.space_group_name_H-M   'P 1'
#
loop_
_entity.id
_entity.type
_entity.pdbx_description
1 polymer ?
#
loop_
_entity_poly.entity_id
_entity_poly.type
_entity_poly.pdbx_seq_one_letter_code
_entity_poly.pdbx_strand_id
1 'polypeptide(L)'
;MTTAEWITTSLVFIIAAILAVVSIRSFQNKGFLFNNAYIYASKEERGKMDKKPYYRQSAIVFCILCAVFLVIGLSLLLHKDKLFLLEIPLIVGVIIYAIVSTVQVNKKTKR
;
A
#
# COMPACT_ATOMS: atom_id res chain seq x y z
N MET A 1 -0.54 2.08 29.32
CA MET A 1 -0.31 0.98 28.39
C MET A 1 0.23 -0.25 29.10
N THR A 2 -0.38 -1.41 28.87
CA THR A 2 0.08 -2.74 29.28
C THR A 2 1.25 -3.19 28.40
N THR A 3 1.99 -4.23 28.82
CA THR A 3 3.05 -4.84 28.02
C THR A 3 2.56 -5.30 26.64
N ALA A 4 1.35 -5.86 26.58
CA ALA A 4 0.73 -6.28 25.33
C ALA A 4 0.48 -5.08 24.41
N GLU A 5 -0.09 -3.98 24.92
CA GLU A 5 -0.35 -2.77 24.14
C GLU A 5 0.95 -2.15 23.59
N TRP A 6 2.03 -2.17 24.37
CA TRP A 6 3.34 -1.73 23.90
C TRP A 6 3.87 -2.60 22.75
N ILE A 7 3.83 -3.92 22.91
CA ILE A 7 4.26 -4.87 21.87
C ILE A 7 3.43 -4.66 20.59
N THR A 8 2.10 -4.59 20.71
CA THR A 8 1.20 -4.39 19.57
C THR A 8 1.49 -3.06 18.86
N THR A 9 1.63 -1.97 19.62
CA THR A 9 1.93 -0.64 19.07
C THR A 9 3.27 -0.63 18.33
N SER A 10 4.31 -1.25 18.90
CA SER A 10 5.63 -1.37 18.24
C SER A 10 5.54 -2.17 16.94
N LEU A 11 4.83 -3.30 16.92
CA LEU A 11 4.65 -4.11 15.71
C LEU A 11 3.91 -3.33 14.61
N VAL A 12 2.87 -2.59 14.97
CA VAL A 12 2.10 -1.75 14.04
C VAL A 12 3.00 -0.68 13.39
N PHE A 13 3.84 0.01 14.15
CA PHE A 13 4.77 0.99 13.59
C PHE A 13 5.88 0.36 12.74
N ILE A 14 6.35 -0.84 13.08
CA ILE A 14 7.31 -1.58 12.25
C ILE A 14 6.67 -1.92 10.89
N ILE A 15 5.43 -2.40 10.87
CA ILE A 15 4.70 -2.68 9.63
C ILE A 15 4.54 -1.39 8.81
N ALA A 16 4.13 -0.29 9.44
CA ALA A 16 4.01 1.02 8.77
C ALA A 16 5.34 1.44 8.12
N ALA A 17 6.47 1.29 8.82
CA ALA A 17 7.79 1.61 8.30
C ALA A 17 8.15 0.75 7.07
N ILE A 18 7.88 -0.56 7.12
CA ILE A 18 8.11 -1.46 5.98
C ILE A 18 7.26 -1.03 4.78
N LEU A 19 5.97 -0.76 4.97
CA LEU A 19 5.07 -0.30 3.91
C LEU A 19 5.53 1.04 3.32
N ALA A 20 6.02 1.96 4.15
CA ALA A 20 6.59 3.23 3.69
C ALA A 20 7.83 3.00 2.81
N VAL A 21 8.75 2.13 3.23
CA VAL A 21 9.94 1.79 2.43
C VAL A 21 9.53 1.17 1.09
N VAL A 22 8.59 0.22 1.08
CA VAL A 22 8.08 -0.40 -0.16
C VAL A 22 7.43 0.65 -1.06
N SER A 23 6.62 1.55 -0.51
CA SER A 23 5.97 2.64 -1.22
C SER A 23 6.99 3.59 -1.86
N ILE A 24 7.97 4.08 -1.09
CA ILE A 24 9.01 5.00 -1.57
C ILE A 24 9.82 4.36 -2.69
N ARG A 25 10.26 3.12 -2.51
CA ARG A 25 11.00 2.40 -3.55
C ARG A 25 10.15 2.19 -4.80
N SER A 26 8.87 1.88 -4.64
CA SER A 26 7.93 1.72 -5.76
C SER A 26 7.71 3.03 -6.53
N PHE A 27 7.60 4.18 -5.85
CA PHE A 27 7.55 5.49 -6.52
C PHE A 27 8.82 5.79 -7.32
N GLN A 28 9.96 5.32 -6.85
CA GLN A 28 11.24 5.41 -7.56
C GLN A 28 11.40 4.35 -8.67
N ASN A 29 10.40 3.49 -8.91
CA ASN A 29 10.46 2.33 -9.80
C ASN A 29 11.61 1.36 -9.47
N LYS A 30 11.96 1.22 -8.17
CA LYS A 30 13.04 0.37 -7.68
C LYS A 30 12.52 -0.83 -6.91
N GLY A 31 13.22 -1.96 -7.01
CA GLY A 31 12.93 -3.17 -6.24
C GLY A 31 12.01 -4.13 -6.98
N PHE A 32 11.27 -4.95 -6.24
CA PHE A 32 10.29 -5.87 -6.81
C PHE A 32 8.97 -5.14 -7.10
N LEU A 33 8.35 -5.45 -8.24
CA LEU A 33 7.06 -4.88 -8.63
C LEU A 33 5.91 -5.68 -7.97
N PHE A 34 5.44 -5.19 -6.84
CA PHE A 34 4.31 -5.76 -6.09
C PHE A 34 2.96 -5.40 -6.72
N ASN A 35 2.74 -5.84 -7.96
CA ASN A 35 1.49 -5.66 -8.68
C ASN A 35 1.02 -7.01 -9.23
N ASN A 36 -0.28 -7.30 -9.11
CA ASN A 36 -0.84 -8.58 -9.53
C ASN A 36 -0.58 -8.87 -11.02
N ALA A 37 -0.68 -7.86 -11.89
CA ALA A 37 -0.40 -8.05 -13.31
C ALA A 37 1.05 -8.53 -13.55
N TYR A 38 2.00 -8.03 -12.79
CA TYR A 38 3.41 -8.45 -12.88
C TYR A 38 3.64 -9.81 -12.23
N ILE A 39 3.10 -10.04 -11.03
CA ILE A 39 3.31 -11.27 -10.25
C ILE A 39 2.78 -12.48 -11.03
N TYR A 40 1.65 -12.36 -11.70
CA TYR A 40 1.04 -13.47 -12.44
C TYR A 40 1.46 -13.56 -13.91
N ALA A 41 2.17 -12.57 -14.44
CA ALA A 41 2.69 -12.62 -15.80
C ALA A 41 3.86 -13.62 -15.94
N SER A 42 3.93 -14.27 -17.10
CA SER A 42 5.06 -15.08 -17.54
C SER A 42 6.33 -14.24 -17.72
N LYS A 43 7.50 -14.90 -17.81
CA LYS A 43 8.78 -14.20 -18.03
C LYS A 43 8.78 -13.36 -19.30
N GLU A 44 8.16 -13.86 -20.37
CA GLU A 44 8.08 -13.14 -21.65
C GLU A 44 7.17 -11.91 -21.55
N GLU A 45 5.99 -12.06 -20.95
CA GLU A 45 5.06 -10.94 -20.71
C GLU A 45 5.70 -9.86 -19.82
N ARG A 46 6.41 -10.26 -18.75
CA ARG A 46 7.16 -9.34 -17.89
C ARG A 46 8.26 -8.59 -18.63
N GLY A 47 8.85 -9.20 -19.66
CA GLY A 47 9.87 -8.58 -20.50
C GLY A 47 9.31 -7.48 -21.40
N LYS A 48 8.06 -7.64 -21.86
CA LYS A 48 7.37 -6.71 -22.77
C LYS A 48 6.51 -5.65 -22.04
N MET A 49 6.29 -5.81 -20.74
CA MET A 49 5.42 -4.95 -19.94
C MET A 49 6.04 -3.57 -19.65
N ASP A 50 5.29 -2.49 -19.91
CA ASP A 50 5.59 -1.17 -19.31
C ASP A 50 5.27 -1.21 -17.81
N LYS A 51 6.32 -1.30 -16.99
CA LYS A 51 6.22 -1.49 -15.53
C LYS A 51 5.86 -0.22 -14.78
N LYS A 52 6.09 0.96 -15.37
CA LYS A 52 5.92 2.26 -14.70
C LYS A 52 4.51 2.49 -14.13
N PRO A 53 3.41 2.25 -14.87
CA PRO A 53 2.05 2.40 -14.32
C PRO A 53 1.80 1.45 -13.14
N TYR A 54 2.27 0.22 -13.23
CA TYR A 54 2.10 -0.78 -12.18
C TYR A 54 2.90 -0.42 -10.92
N TYR A 55 4.12 0.09 -11.06
CA TYR A 55 4.92 0.62 -9.95
C TYR A 55 4.19 1.76 -9.24
N ARG A 56 3.62 2.70 -10.00
CA ARG A 56 2.87 3.82 -9.44
C ARG A 56 1.61 3.36 -8.72
N GLN A 57 0.89 2.38 -9.27
CA GLN A 57 -0.27 1.78 -8.62
C GLN A 57 0.10 1.14 -7.28
N SER A 58 1.11 0.27 -7.28
CA SER A 58 1.62 -0.36 -6.06
C SER A 58 2.08 0.67 -5.04
N ALA A 59 2.84 1.69 -5.46
CA ALA A 59 3.33 2.74 -4.59
C ALA A 59 2.20 3.45 -3.83
N ILE A 60 1.13 3.84 -4.54
CA ILE A 60 -0.02 4.50 -3.92
C ILE A 60 -0.76 3.56 -2.97
N VAL A 61 -0.95 2.30 -3.34
CA VAL A 61 -1.59 1.29 -2.46
C VAL A 61 -0.79 1.12 -1.17
N PHE A 62 0.53 0.91 -1.26
CA PHE A 62 1.40 0.78 -0.08
C PHE A 62 1.48 2.07 0.74
N CYS A 63 1.38 3.25 0.12
CA CYS A 63 1.30 4.53 0.80
C CYS A 63 0.04 4.64 1.67
N ILE A 64 -1.13 4.30 1.10
CA ILE A 64 -2.39 4.37 1.84
C ILE A 64 -2.41 3.31 2.96
N LEU A 65 -1.91 2.09 2.70
CA LEU A 65 -1.76 1.09 3.75
C LEU A 65 -0.83 1.57 4.88
N CYS A 66 0.28 2.22 4.56
CA CYS A 66 1.13 2.86 5.57
C CYS A 66 0.33 3.86 6.41
N ALA A 67 -0.47 4.72 5.77
CA ALA A 67 -1.34 5.68 6.49
C ALA A 67 -2.35 4.99 7.40
N VAL A 68 -2.96 3.87 6.97
CA VAL A 68 -3.85 3.04 7.81
C VAL A 68 -3.11 2.55 9.06
N PHE A 69 -1.94 1.93 8.90
CA PHE A 69 -1.17 1.45 10.06
C PHE A 69 -0.69 2.59 10.97
N LEU A 70 -0.38 3.77 10.43
CA LEU A 70 -0.06 4.94 11.24
C LEU A 70 -1.26 5.43 12.06
N VAL A 71 -2.46 5.46 11.48
CA VAL A 71 -3.70 5.81 12.19
C VAL A 71 -3.96 4.82 13.33
N ILE A 72 -3.82 3.51 13.05
CA ILE A 72 -3.97 2.46 14.07
C ILE A 72 -2.95 2.64 15.19
N GLY A 73 -1.67 2.80 14.84
CA GLY A 73 -0.58 2.98 15.82
C GLY A 73 -0.76 4.22 16.68
N LEU A 74 -1.19 5.34 16.08
CA LEU A 74 -1.49 6.58 16.82
C LEU A 74 -2.74 6.45 17.70
N SER A 75 -3.77 5.73 17.24
CA SER A 75 -4.96 5.45 18.05
C SER A 75 -4.60 4.69 19.34
N LEU A 76 -3.76 3.65 19.21
CA LEU A 76 -3.26 2.86 20.35
C LEU A 76 -2.38 3.70 21.27
N LEU A 77 -1.39 4.41 20.70
CA LEU A 77 -0.43 5.21 21.47
C LEU A 77 -1.08 6.36 22.24
N LEU A 78 -2.12 6.99 21.67
CA LEU A 78 -2.81 8.14 22.25
C LEU A 78 -4.05 7.75 23.06
N HIS A 79 -4.40 6.46 23.12
CA HIS A 79 -5.65 5.97 23.74
C HIS A 79 -6.89 6.71 23.21
N LYS A 80 -6.95 6.94 21.90
CA LYS A 80 -8.03 7.68 21.23
C LYS A 80 -8.72 6.82 20.18
N ASP A 81 -9.62 5.95 20.62
CA ASP A 81 -10.33 4.99 19.76
C ASP A 81 -11.09 5.66 18.59
N LYS A 82 -11.50 6.92 18.73
CA LYS A 82 -12.13 7.68 17.65
C LYS A 82 -11.21 7.90 16.44
N LEU A 83 -9.88 7.89 16.63
CA LEU A 83 -8.93 7.99 15.53
C LEU A 83 -9.01 6.77 14.62
N PHE A 84 -9.33 5.60 15.18
CA PHE A 84 -9.51 4.36 14.42
C PHE A 84 -10.56 4.51 13.32
N LEU A 85 -11.60 5.33 13.51
CA LEU A 85 -12.63 5.60 12.50
C LEU A 85 -12.07 6.20 11.19
N LEU A 86 -10.89 6.83 11.23
CA LEU A 86 -10.23 7.36 10.03
C LEU A 86 -9.69 6.26 9.10
N GLU A 87 -9.56 5.02 9.58
CA GLU A 87 -9.10 3.92 8.73
C GLU A 87 -10.16 3.54 7.67
N ILE A 88 -11.44 3.67 8.00
CA ILE A 88 -12.57 3.26 7.14
C ILE A 88 -12.50 3.97 5.79
N PRO A 89 -12.46 5.33 5.71
CA PRO A 89 -12.35 6.00 4.44
C PRO A 89 -11.03 5.73 3.71
N LEU A 90 -9.93 5.46 4.43
CA LEU A 90 -8.65 5.10 3.81
C LEU A 90 -8.71 3.73 3.13
N ILE A 91 -9.30 2.72 3.79
CA ILE A 91 -9.49 1.38 3.25
C ILE A 91 -10.45 1.41 2.05
N VAL A 92 -11.59 2.09 2.18
CA VAL A 92 -12.52 2.28 1.07
C VAL A 92 -11.83 2.99 -0.10
N GLY A 93 -11.07 4.05 0.20
CA GLY A 93 -10.29 4.81 -0.77
C GLY A 93 -9.27 3.95 -1.53
N VAL A 94 -8.51 3.09 -0.84
CA VAL A 94 -7.52 2.23 -1.50
C VAL A 94 -8.17 1.17 -2.39
N ILE A 95 -9.31 0.62 -1.99
CA ILE A 95 -10.06 -0.35 -2.80
C ILE A 95 -10.57 0.32 -4.08
N ILE A 96 -11.25 1.47 -3.95
CA ILE A 96 -11.76 2.24 -5.10
C ILE A 96 -10.59 2.62 -6.02
N TYR A 97 -9.51 3.16 -5.46
CA TYR A 97 -8.32 3.53 -6.22
C TYR A 97 -7.73 2.31 -6.96
N ALA A 98 -7.59 1.17 -6.29
CA ALA A 98 -7.02 -0.03 -6.90
C ALA A 98 -7.86 -0.50 -8.11
N ILE A 99 -9.18 -0.50 -7.99
CA ILE A 99 -10.10 -0.86 -9.08
C ILE A 99 -9.98 0.14 -10.24
N VAL A 100 -10.16 1.43 -9.96
CA VAL A 100 -10.14 2.50 -10.98
C VAL A 100 -8.79 2.56 -11.69
N SER A 101 -7.70 2.48 -10.94
CA SER A 101 -6.33 2.50 -11.48
C SER A 101 -6.09 1.31 -12.41
N THR A 102 -6.54 0.10 -12.03
CA THR A 102 -6.42 -1.10 -12.88
C THR A 102 -7.12 -0.90 -14.23
N VAL A 103 -8.35 -0.35 -14.23
CA VAL A 103 -9.08 -0.05 -15.47
C VAL A 103 -8.32 0.95 -16.35
N GLN A 104 -7.74 1.99 -15.75
CA GLN A 104 -6.99 3.01 -16.48
C GLN A 104 -5.68 2.47 -17.07
N VAL A 105 -4.95 1.64 -16.31
CA VAL A 105 -3.71 1.02 -16.80
C VAL A 105 -4.01 0.09 -17.98
N ASN A 106 -5.02 -0.77 -17.86
CA ASN A 106 -5.43 -1.66 -18.96
C ASN A 106 -5.86 -0.92 -20.23
N LYS A 107 -6.57 0.22 -20.10
CA LYS A 107 -6.94 1.06 -21.25
C LYS A 107 -5.72 1.65 -21.97
N LYS A 108 -4.66 1.99 -21.23
CA LYS A 108 -3.41 2.50 -21.81
C LYS A 108 -2.59 1.41 -22.48
N THR A 109 -2.57 0.20 -21.93
CA THR A 109 -1.84 -0.93 -22.52
C THR A 109 -2.48 -1.46 -23.80
N LYS A 110 -3.80 -1.33 -23.98
CA LYS A 110 -4.51 -1.74 -25.21
C LYS A 110 -4.47 -0.71 -26.34
N ARG A 111 -3.95 0.50 -26.09
CA ARG A 111 -3.79 1.57 -27.09
C ARG A 111 -2.38 1.52 -27.66
#